data_AF-A0A3B7L4H1-F1
#
_entry.id   AF-A0A3B7L4H1-F1
#
_cell.length_a   1.000
_cell.length_b   1.000
_cell.length_c   1.000
_cell.angle_alpha   90.00
_cell.angle_beta   90.00
_cell.angle_gamma   90.00
#
_symmetry.space_group_name_H-M   'P 1'
#
loop_
_entity.id
_entity.type
_entity.pdbx_description
1 polymer ?
#
loop_
_entity_poly.entity_id
_entity_poly.type
_entity_poly.pdbx_seq_one_letter_code
_entity_poly.pdbx_strand_id
1 'polypeptide(L)'
;MMDEPLIFLDLETTGIRTTRDRITEIAALRVEHGEVTSRWHRLINPKVRIPAPISALTGIDDAMVEDAPTFTEVAEELREWLGPALLVAHNARFDYGFLRNAFRLAGVEFSAEVICTLRLSRRLAPQEREHNLAALLERHGIVTATRHRAMADAEALLALWRQWQVAYPPTRLADELQRQRRLPSLPAHLDPGMIQALPATPGVYLMHGENDLPLYIGKSVNIRSRVMSHFQADHRDDREMRLAQQVRHIDWRETAGDLGAQLLEARLIKKRQPILNRRLRRSGRLVGWSWPMTASRPELCQADTLTGQEAESMMGLFRSTRDARQALHQIAADQGLCLRLLGLEKGRGACFASQLGRCRGACRGDEPLAEHTARARDALARLQIHHWPWEGRLAIGERGPTGAQGWHLVDHWCHLGSADSLAGLTALAEEKGRFDVDTYRILRRFLDGEGADRLTLVTLPRQADA
;
A
#
# COMPACT_ATOMS: atom_id res chain seq x y z
N MET A 1 -6.83 30.62 30.30
CA MET A 1 -5.83 30.41 29.23
C MET A 1 -5.07 29.14 29.56
N MET A 2 -4.43 28.49 28.60
CA MET A 2 -3.57 27.35 28.90
C MET A 2 -2.33 27.86 29.66
N ASP A 3 -2.13 27.38 30.88
CA ASP A 3 -0.92 27.66 31.67
C ASP A 3 0.29 26.82 31.22
N GLU A 4 0.08 25.86 30.31
CA GLU A 4 1.16 25.06 29.75
C GLU A 4 1.97 25.84 28.68
N PRO A 5 3.30 25.65 28.62
CA PRO A 5 4.14 26.21 27.57
C PRO A 5 3.74 25.72 26.17
N LEU A 6 3.70 26.64 25.21
CA LEU A 6 3.49 26.35 23.79
C LEU A 6 4.79 26.52 23.03
N ILE A 7 5.04 25.65 22.05
CA ILE A 7 6.19 25.78 21.14
C ILE A 7 5.68 25.84 19.72
N PHE A 8 5.82 27.00 19.08
CA PHE A 8 5.49 27.17 17.66
C PHE A 8 6.68 26.71 16.83
N LEU A 9 6.50 25.66 16.05
CA LEU A 9 7.54 24.95 15.31
C LEU A 9 7.27 25.02 13.81
N ASP A 10 8.33 25.26 13.05
CA ASP A 10 8.34 25.11 11.58
C ASP A 10 9.70 24.55 11.14
N LEU A 11 9.70 23.73 10.08
CA LEU A 11 10.90 23.07 9.55
C LEU A 11 11.01 23.26 8.03
N GLU A 12 12.23 23.52 7.56
CA GLU A 12 12.57 23.35 6.14
C GLU A 12 13.27 22.00 5.91
N THR A 13 13.01 21.39 4.75
CA THR A 13 13.44 20.02 4.45
C THR A 13 13.89 19.86 3.01
N THR A 14 14.74 18.86 2.74
CA THR A 14 15.20 18.53 1.38
C THR A 14 14.11 17.89 0.49
N GLY A 15 12.87 17.81 0.95
CA GLY A 15 11.75 17.18 0.28
C GLY A 15 10.66 16.72 1.24
N ILE A 16 9.61 16.06 0.73
CA ILE A 16 8.39 15.78 1.49
C ILE A 16 8.35 14.41 2.20
N ARG A 17 9.38 13.57 2.05
CA ARG A 17 9.41 12.18 2.54
C ARG A 17 10.21 12.07 3.83
N THR A 18 9.52 11.93 4.96
CA THR A 18 10.13 11.85 6.31
C THR A 18 11.22 10.80 6.46
N THR A 19 11.14 9.64 5.80
CA THR A 19 12.16 8.57 5.95
C THR A 19 13.40 8.77 5.08
N ARG A 20 13.25 9.47 3.94
CA ARG A 20 14.33 9.63 2.94
C ARG A 20 14.96 11.02 2.95
N ASP A 21 14.12 12.04 3.02
CA ASP A 21 14.54 13.44 2.98
C ASP A 21 15.03 13.87 4.39
N ARG A 22 15.65 15.04 4.49
CA ARG A 22 16.33 15.51 5.70
C ARG A 22 15.93 16.94 6.03
N ILE A 23 16.04 17.31 7.31
CA ILE A 23 15.81 18.67 7.78
C ILE A 23 17.01 19.55 7.39
N THR A 24 16.73 20.77 6.92
CA THR A 24 17.73 21.79 6.54
C THR A 24 17.64 23.04 7.41
N GLU A 25 16.51 23.32 8.03
CA GLU A 25 16.33 24.41 9.00
C GLU A 25 15.29 23.98 10.04
N ILE A 26 15.51 24.39 11.29
CA ILE A 26 14.53 24.23 12.38
C ILE A 26 14.38 25.59 13.04
N ALA A 27 13.13 26.03 13.20
CA ALA A 27 12.81 27.19 14.01
C ALA A 27 11.72 26.85 15.02
N ALA A 28 11.93 27.25 16.26
CA ALA A 28 10.99 27.05 17.34
C ALA A 28 10.89 28.28 18.24
N LEU A 29 9.66 28.69 18.57
CA LEU A 29 9.36 29.78 19.49
C LEU A 29 8.70 29.22 20.73
N ARG A 30 9.32 29.37 21.89
CA ARG A 30 8.71 28.99 23.16
C ARG A 30 7.92 30.17 23.71
N VAL A 31 6.66 29.90 24.02
CA VAL A 31 5.68 30.89 24.48
C VAL A 31 5.11 30.44 25.81
N GLU A 32 5.26 31.29 26.82
CA GLU A 32 4.74 31.06 28.17
C GLU A 32 3.96 32.30 28.60
N HIS A 33 2.79 32.10 29.19
CA HIS A 33 1.89 33.20 29.57
C HIS A 33 1.58 34.20 28.43
N GLY A 34 1.60 33.73 27.18
CA GLY A 34 1.31 34.53 25.99
C GLY A 34 2.52 35.29 25.41
N GLU A 35 3.68 35.24 26.07
CA GLU A 35 4.89 35.93 25.65
C GLU A 35 5.99 34.98 25.18
N VAL A 36 6.78 35.42 24.20
CA VAL A 36 7.92 34.64 23.69
C VAL A 36 9.04 34.69 24.72
N THR A 37 9.31 33.56 25.39
CA THR A 37 10.35 33.46 26.41
C THR A 37 11.70 33.06 25.85
N SER A 38 11.71 32.30 24.74
CA SER A 38 12.96 31.93 24.05
C SER A 38 12.72 31.55 22.59
N ARG A 39 13.80 31.60 21.81
CA ARG A 39 13.82 31.21 20.39
C ARG A 39 14.93 30.21 20.17
N TRP A 40 14.64 29.16 19.41
CA TRP A 40 15.63 28.21 18.93
C TRP A 40 15.63 28.23 17.41
N HIS A 41 16.81 28.39 16.81
CA HIS A 41 16.98 28.47 15.36
C HIS A 41 18.33 27.94 14.95
N ARG A 42 18.34 26.98 14.00
CA ARG A 42 19.56 26.49 13.36
C ARG A 42 19.28 26.09 11.91
N LEU A 43 20.22 26.41 11.03
CA LEU A 43 20.42 25.63 9.81
C LEU A 43 21.00 24.26 10.21
N ILE A 44 20.66 23.24 9.45
CA ILE A 44 21.06 21.86 9.70
C ILE A 44 21.72 21.31 8.45
N ASN A 45 22.93 20.75 8.60
CA ASN A 45 23.58 20.02 7.51
C ASN A 45 22.86 18.68 7.29
N PRO A 46 22.15 18.48 6.16
CA PRO A 46 21.37 17.27 5.92
C PRO A 46 22.26 16.07 5.50
N LYS A 47 23.56 16.29 5.26
CA LYS A 47 24.51 15.32 4.69
C LYS A 47 24.05 14.68 3.36
N VAL A 48 23.15 15.36 2.66
CA VAL A 48 22.67 15.00 1.33
C VAL A 48 22.48 16.27 0.51
N ARG A 49 22.56 16.15 -0.81
CA ARG A 49 22.34 17.30 -1.71
C ARG A 49 20.91 17.83 -1.61
N ILE A 50 20.75 19.14 -1.49
CA ILE A 50 19.46 19.81 -1.54
C ILE A 50 19.01 19.91 -3.02
N PRO A 51 17.83 19.37 -3.39
CA PRO A 51 17.35 19.47 -4.77
C PRO A 51 17.09 20.94 -5.17
N ALA A 52 17.48 21.33 -6.39
CA ALA A 52 17.33 22.70 -6.88
C ALA A 52 15.90 23.28 -6.75
N PRO A 53 14.80 22.53 -6.99
CA PRO A 53 13.44 23.06 -6.76
C PRO A 53 13.16 23.41 -5.29
N ILE A 54 13.77 22.71 -4.35
CA ILE A 54 13.64 22.97 -2.91
C ILE A 54 14.46 24.19 -2.52
N SER A 55 15.69 24.32 -3.01
CA SER A 55 16.50 25.52 -2.80
C SER A 55 15.84 26.77 -3.38
N ALA A 56 15.20 26.66 -4.54
CA ALA A 56 14.43 27.76 -5.12
C ALA A 56 13.20 28.14 -4.28
N LEU A 57 12.59 27.19 -3.57
CA LEU A 57 11.42 27.42 -2.72
C LEU A 57 11.80 28.04 -1.37
N THR A 58 12.82 27.48 -0.72
CA THR A 58 13.21 27.80 0.67
C THR A 58 14.31 28.85 0.76
N GLY A 59 15.01 29.09 -0.35
CA GLY A 59 16.23 29.91 -0.38
C GLY A 59 17.43 29.27 0.32
N ILE A 60 17.35 27.99 0.73
CA ILE A 60 18.46 27.27 1.37
C ILE A 60 19.18 26.40 0.33
N ASP A 61 20.46 26.69 0.11
CA ASP A 61 21.31 25.91 -0.79
C ASP A 61 22.35 25.07 -0.03
N ASP A 62 23.07 24.21 -0.76
CA ASP A 62 24.08 23.32 -0.20
C ASP A 62 25.21 24.09 0.51
N ALA A 63 25.55 25.30 0.05
CA ALA A 63 26.63 26.11 0.62
C ALA A 63 26.25 26.68 2.00
N MET A 64 24.99 27.09 2.18
CA MET A 64 24.50 27.61 3.46
C MET A 64 24.53 26.57 4.59
N VAL A 65 24.39 25.29 4.25
CA VAL A 65 24.29 24.19 5.24
C VAL A 65 25.57 23.37 5.34
N GLU A 66 26.62 23.68 4.57
CA GLU A 66 27.86 22.90 4.52
C GLU A 66 28.54 22.86 5.90
N ASP A 67 28.71 24.04 6.51
CA ASP A 67 29.33 24.21 7.83
C ASP A 67 28.33 24.19 8.99
N ALA A 68 27.03 24.03 8.70
CA ALA A 68 26.00 23.92 9.74
C ALA A 68 26.16 22.61 10.52
N PRO A 69 25.73 22.55 11.79
CA PRO A 69 25.72 21.29 12.53
C PRO A 69 24.72 20.31 11.91
N THR A 70 25.02 19.02 12.03
CA THR A 70 24.07 17.95 11.72
C THR A 70 22.99 17.87 12.79
N PHE A 71 21.85 17.25 12.44
CA PHE A 71 20.79 17.02 13.42
C PHE A 71 21.30 16.23 14.64
N THR A 72 22.16 15.24 14.44
CA THR A 72 22.72 14.42 15.53
C THR A 72 23.50 15.26 16.54
N GLU A 73 24.24 16.27 16.08
CA GLU A 73 25.04 17.16 16.95
C GLU A 73 24.16 18.07 17.80
N VAL A 74 22.98 18.47 17.31
CA VAL A 74 22.04 19.36 18.04
C VAL A 74 20.91 18.60 18.73
N ALA A 75 20.82 17.28 18.59
CA ALA A 75 19.66 16.50 19.03
C ALA A 75 19.40 16.65 20.53
N GLU A 76 20.40 16.43 21.38
CA GLU A 76 20.23 16.54 22.83
C GLU A 76 19.92 17.98 23.27
N GLU A 77 20.65 18.97 22.72
CA GLU A 77 20.39 20.40 22.97
C GLU A 77 18.93 20.76 22.63
N LEU A 78 18.46 20.35 21.46
CA LEU A 78 17.10 20.63 21.00
C LEU A 78 16.07 19.89 21.88
N ARG A 79 16.30 18.63 22.26
CA ARG A 79 15.39 17.87 23.14
C ARG A 79 15.23 18.57 24.49
N GLU A 80 16.34 18.99 25.09
CA GLU A 80 16.34 19.71 26.36
C GLU A 80 15.63 21.06 26.25
N TRP A 81 15.89 21.81 25.17
CA TRP A 81 15.25 23.10 24.93
C TRP A 81 13.73 22.98 24.73
N LEU A 82 13.30 21.97 23.96
CA LEU A 82 11.88 21.68 23.72
C LEU A 82 11.17 21.32 25.04
N GLY A 83 11.77 20.46 25.86
CA GLY A 83 11.23 20.12 27.18
C GLY A 83 9.77 19.64 27.17
N PRO A 84 9.08 19.69 28.32
CA PRO A 84 7.65 19.40 28.40
C PRO A 84 6.83 20.62 27.93
N ALA A 85 6.39 20.59 26.68
CA ALA A 85 5.56 21.64 26.10
C ALA A 85 4.63 21.07 25.02
N LEU A 86 3.58 21.82 24.69
CA LEU A 86 2.70 21.50 23.57
C LEU A 86 3.29 22.08 22.27
N LEU A 87 3.63 21.21 21.31
CA LEU A 87 4.07 21.66 20.00
C LEU A 87 2.89 22.16 19.17
N VAL A 88 3.06 23.29 18.50
CA VAL A 88 2.08 23.91 17.61
C VAL A 88 2.74 24.10 16.26
N ALA A 89 2.19 23.48 15.22
CA ALA A 89 2.71 23.63 13.85
C ALA A 89 1.58 23.66 12.82
N HIS A 90 1.84 24.21 11.63
CA HIS A 90 0.91 24.17 10.52
C HIS A 90 1.01 22.86 9.78
N ASN A 91 -0.09 22.13 9.61
CA ASN A 91 -0.03 20.75 9.10
C ASN A 91 0.94 19.87 9.93
N ALA A 92 0.91 20.03 11.26
CA ALA A 92 1.92 19.57 12.22
C ALA A 92 2.39 18.11 12.10
N ARG A 93 1.60 17.24 11.48
CA ARG A 93 1.98 15.87 11.16
C ARG A 93 3.22 15.79 10.26
N PHE A 94 3.41 16.78 9.39
CA PHE A 94 4.60 16.94 8.56
C PHE A 94 5.83 17.25 9.42
N ASP A 95 5.83 18.38 10.12
CA ASP A 95 6.97 18.86 10.91
C ASP A 95 7.32 17.89 12.03
N TYR A 96 6.33 17.49 12.83
CA TYR A 96 6.54 16.53 13.90
C TYR A 96 7.00 15.17 13.37
N GLY A 97 6.60 14.79 12.15
CA GLY A 97 7.05 13.57 11.52
C GLY A 97 8.52 13.59 11.12
N PHE A 98 9.00 14.71 10.56
CA PHE A 98 10.41 14.92 10.29
C PHE A 98 11.23 14.98 11.57
N LEU A 99 10.78 15.78 12.54
CA LEU A 99 11.45 15.94 13.83
C LEU A 99 11.61 14.61 14.56
N ARG A 100 10.52 13.83 14.69
CA ARG A 100 10.56 12.52 15.37
C ARG A 100 11.43 11.51 14.62
N ASN A 101 11.43 11.52 13.29
CA ASN A 101 12.31 10.64 12.53
C ASN A 101 13.79 11.03 12.71
N ALA A 102 14.10 12.33 12.72
CA ALA A 102 15.44 12.83 12.93
C ALA A 102 15.99 12.47 14.32
N PHE A 103 15.19 12.64 15.38
CA PHE A 103 15.51 12.17 16.73
C PHE A 103 15.77 10.67 16.78
N ARG A 104 14.89 9.87 16.16
CA ARG A 104 15.08 8.41 16.07
C ARG A 104 16.38 8.03 15.36
N LEU A 105 16.76 8.73 14.30
CA LEU A 105 18.03 8.49 13.58
C LEU A 105 19.25 8.92 14.41
N ALA A 106 19.10 9.93 15.26
CA ALA A 106 20.13 10.36 16.21
C ALA A 106 20.23 9.45 17.46
N GLY A 107 19.36 8.45 17.60
CA GLY A 107 19.35 7.56 18.77
C GLY A 107 18.73 8.19 20.02
N VAL A 108 17.98 9.29 19.87
CA VAL A 108 17.38 10.05 20.95
C VAL A 108 15.88 9.81 20.96
N GLU A 109 15.32 9.42 22.11
CA GLU A 109 13.87 9.28 22.27
C GLU A 109 13.20 10.66 22.37
N PHE A 110 12.19 10.88 21.54
CA PHE A 110 11.43 12.12 21.54
C PHE A 110 9.95 11.87 21.25
N SER A 111 9.11 12.44 22.10
CA SER A 111 7.65 12.51 21.91
C SER A 111 7.11 13.78 22.55
N ALA A 112 6.16 14.42 21.88
CA ALA A 112 5.45 15.58 22.39
C ALA A 112 3.97 15.51 22.02
N GLU A 113 3.12 16.18 22.81
CA GLU A 113 1.76 16.50 22.37
C GLU A 113 1.82 17.56 21.26
N VAL A 114 0.93 17.46 20.28
CA VAL A 114 0.97 18.31 19.08
C VAL A 114 -0.42 18.86 18.75
N ILE A 115 -0.48 20.16 18.49
CA ILE A 115 -1.63 20.86 17.91
C ILE A 115 -1.33 21.22 16.47
N CYS A 116 -2.29 20.91 15.59
CA CYS A 116 -2.23 21.26 14.18
C CYS A 116 -3.11 22.47 13.90
N THR A 117 -2.49 23.60 13.55
CA THR A 117 -3.22 24.86 13.28
C THR A 117 -4.07 24.76 12.00
N LEU A 118 -3.68 23.93 11.03
CA LEU A 118 -4.49 23.62 9.85
C LEU A 118 -5.83 22.95 10.23
N ARG A 119 -5.78 21.96 11.13
CA ARG A 119 -6.99 21.31 11.66
C ARG A 119 -7.84 22.28 12.47
N LEU A 120 -7.18 23.10 13.28
CA LEU A 120 -7.85 24.10 14.11
C LEU A 120 -8.60 25.10 13.22
N SER A 121 -7.96 25.62 12.18
CA SER A 121 -8.57 26.58 11.27
C SER A 121 -9.83 26.04 10.59
N ARG A 122 -9.79 24.79 10.10
CA ARG A 122 -10.96 24.12 9.47
C ARG A 122 -12.15 23.98 10.39
N ARG A 123 -11.91 23.91 11.70
CA ARG A 123 -12.95 23.78 12.72
C ARG A 123 -13.48 25.13 13.18
N LEU A 124 -12.61 26.12 13.24
CA LEU A 124 -12.99 27.49 13.58
C LEU A 124 -13.74 28.18 12.43
N ALA A 125 -13.42 27.85 11.18
CA ALA A 125 -14.02 28.45 9.99
C ALA A 125 -14.30 27.39 8.89
N PRO A 126 -15.22 26.45 9.11
CA PRO A 126 -15.51 25.35 8.15
C PRO A 126 -16.10 25.81 6.81
N GLN A 127 -16.62 27.03 6.74
CA GLN A 127 -17.15 27.63 5.52
C GLN A 127 -16.05 28.08 4.53
N GLU A 128 -14.81 28.16 5.00
CA GLU A 128 -13.68 28.65 4.21
C GLU A 128 -13.12 27.52 3.34
N ARG A 129 -12.79 27.84 2.08
CA ARG A 129 -12.26 26.84 1.14
C ARG A 129 -10.79 26.54 1.37
N GLU A 130 -10.01 27.56 1.71
CA GLU A 130 -8.56 27.45 1.84
C GLU A 130 -8.12 27.64 3.29
N HIS A 131 -7.20 26.79 3.71
CA HIS A 131 -6.61 26.81 5.05
C HIS A 131 -5.09 26.61 5.04
N ASN A 132 -4.45 26.66 3.88
CA ASN A 132 -2.98 26.70 3.82
C ASN A 132 -2.46 27.96 4.50
N LEU A 133 -1.25 27.94 5.05
CA LEU A 133 -0.72 29.06 5.84
C LEU A 133 -0.81 30.39 5.08
N ALA A 134 -0.49 30.39 3.79
CA ALA A 134 -0.57 31.58 2.94
C ALA A 134 -1.96 32.24 2.96
N ALA A 135 -3.02 31.46 2.73
CA ALA A 135 -4.40 31.91 2.76
C ALA A 135 -4.85 32.35 4.17
N LEU A 136 -4.36 31.67 5.21
CA LEU A 136 -4.64 32.06 6.59
C LEU A 136 -4.05 33.43 6.90
N LEU A 137 -2.79 33.65 6.57
CA LEU A 137 -2.12 34.93 6.82
C LEU A 137 -2.80 36.07 6.06
N GLU A 138 -3.16 35.85 4.80
CA GLU A 138 -3.89 36.84 3.99
C GLU A 138 -5.27 37.17 4.60
N ARG A 139 -6.08 36.16 4.91
CA ARG A 139 -7.42 36.34 5.50
C ARG A 139 -7.39 37.08 6.83
N HIS A 140 -6.32 36.90 7.58
CA HIS A 140 -6.10 37.49 8.89
C HIS A 140 -5.30 38.80 8.84
N GLY A 141 -4.93 39.29 7.64
CA GLY A 141 -4.17 40.53 7.48
C GLY A 141 -2.78 40.50 8.12
N ILE A 142 -2.16 39.32 8.22
CA ILE A 142 -0.83 39.13 8.83
C ILE A 142 0.24 39.26 7.75
N VAL A 143 1.10 40.27 7.90
CA VAL A 143 2.21 40.54 6.98
C VAL A 143 3.47 39.84 7.49
N THR A 144 4.14 39.10 6.59
CA THR A 144 5.40 38.38 6.87
C THR A 144 6.47 38.86 5.89
N ALA A 145 7.69 39.14 6.38
CA ALA A 145 8.76 39.70 5.56
C ALA A 145 9.30 38.74 4.48
N THR A 146 9.46 37.44 4.81
CA THR A 146 9.97 36.40 3.90
C THR A 146 9.31 35.06 4.22
N ARG A 147 8.43 34.56 3.34
CA ARG A 147 7.84 33.21 3.46
C ARG A 147 8.85 32.13 3.06
N HIS A 148 8.65 30.90 3.55
CA HIS A 148 9.57 29.77 3.33
C HIS A 148 10.92 29.94 4.02
N ARG A 149 10.88 30.55 5.20
CA ARG A 149 11.97 30.58 6.17
C ARG A 149 11.36 30.18 7.50
N ALA A 150 11.91 29.15 8.13
CA ALA A 150 11.25 28.48 9.25
C ALA A 150 10.90 29.46 10.38
N MET A 151 11.79 30.40 10.71
CA MET A 151 11.54 31.36 11.79
C MET A 151 10.40 32.34 11.46
N ALA A 152 10.34 32.83 10.22
CA ALA A 152 9.29 33.74 9.80
C ALA A 152 7.91 33.04 9.83
N ASP A 153 7.85 31.77 9.42
CA ASP A 153 6.61 30.99 9.44
C ASP A 153 6.18 30.60 10.86
N ALA A 154 7.13 30.31 11.77
CA ALA A 154 6.85 30.13 13.20
C ALA A 154 6.29 31.41 13.86
N GLU A 155 6.87 32.59 13.55
CA GLU A 155 6.37 33.89 14.03
C GLU A 155 4.98 34.21 13.47
N ALA A 156 4.75 33.89 12.18
CA ALA A 156 3.46 34.05 11.54
C ALA A 156 2.39 33.16 12.18
N LEU A 157 2.74 31.93 12.56
CA LEU A 157 1.86 31.02 13.30
C LEU A 157 1.49 31.55 14.68
N LEU A 158 2.45 32.13 15.41
CA LEU A 158 2.18 32.78 16.69
C LEU A 158 1.25 33.99 16.51
N ALA A 159 1.48 34.83 15.50
CA ALA A 159 0.60 35.95 15.20
C ALA A 159 -0.83 35.49 14.88
N LEU A 160 -0.97 34.45 14.07
CA LEU A 160 -2.26 33.85 13.75
C LEU A 160 -2.96 33.29 15.00
N TRP A 161 -2.21 32.62 15.85
CA TRP A 161 -2.72 32.08 17.11
C TRP A 161 -3.26 33.19 18.02
N ARG A 162 -2.50 34.28 18.20
CA ARG A 162 -2.92 35.46 18.96
C ARG A 162 -4.21 36.07 18.37
N GLN A 163 -4.32 36.15 17.05
CA GLN A 163 -5.56 36.61 16.43
C GLN A 163 -6.75 35.69 16.71
N TRP A 164 -6.58 34.37 16.67
CA TRP A 164 -7.65 33.45 17.04
C TRP A 164 -8.07 33.58 18.49
N GLN A 165 -7.13 33.82 19.41
CA GLN A 165 -7.44 34.08 20.82
C GLN A 165 -8.29 35.34 21.03
N VAL A 166 -8.15 36.34 20.16
CA VAL A 166 -8.99 37.55 20.17
C VAL A 166 -10.33 37.31 19.45
N ALA A 167 -10.29 36.65 18.30
CA ALA A 167 -11.45 36.49 17.42
C ALA A 167 -12.47 35.45 17.91
N TYR A 168 -12.06 34.48 18.72
CA TYR A 168 -12.92 33.40 19.21
C TYR A 168 -12.99 33.37 20.74
N PRO A 169 -14.16 33.03 21.32
CA PRO A 169 -14.28 32.84 22.77
C PRO A 169 -13.28 31.80 23.30
N PRO A 170 -12.67 32.03 24.48
CA PRO A 170 -11.70 31.09 25.06
C PRO A 170 -12.22 29.66 25.21
N THR A 171 -13.51 29.50 25.50
CA THR A 171 -14.18 28.19 25.61
C THR A 171 -14.19 27.45 24.29
N ARG A 172 -14.47 28.13 23.17
CA ARG A 172 -14.50 27.53 21.83
C ARG A 172 -13.12 27.01 21.41
N LEU A 173 -12.06 27.77 21.71
CA LEU A 173 -10.69 27.33 21.43
C LEU A 173 -10.31 26.13 22.32
N ALA A 174 -10.58 26.21 23.62
CA ALA A 174 -10.27 25.12 24.55
C ALA A 174 -10.96 23.80 24.15
N ASP A 175 -12.23 23.87 23.75
CA ASP A 175 -12.99 22.71 23.28
C ASP A 175 -12.36 22.07 22.03
N GLU A 176 -11.93 22.88 21.07
CA GLU A 176 -11.31 22.36 19.84
C GLU A 176 -9.92 21.76 20.11
N LEU A 177 -9.14 22.37 21.00
CA LEU A 177 -7.84 21.82 21.41
C LEU A 177 -8.01 20.49 22.14
N GLN A 178 -8.99 20.39 23.05
CA GLN A 178 -9.29 19.13 23.73
C GLN A 178 -9.77 18.05 22.74
N ARG A 179 -10.55 18.41 21.72
CA ARG A 179 -10.93 17.50 20.63
C ARG A 179 -9.72 17.03 19.84
N GLN A 180 -8.76 17.90 19.53
CA GLN A 180 -7.54 17.48 18.83
C GLN A 180 -6.73 16.47 19.62
N ARG A 181 -6.61 16.64 20.95
CA ARG A 181 -5.90 15.68 21.82
C ARG A 181 -6.56 14.30 21.89
N ARG A 182 -7.89 14.22 21.73
CA ARG A 182 -8.66 12.95 21.81
C ARG A 182 -8.73 12.18 20.48
N LEU A 183 -8.42 12.82 19.36
CA LEU A 183 -8.61 12.23 18.03
C LEU A 183 -7.28 11.71 17.47
N PRO A 184 -7.25 10.49 16.88
CA PRO A 184 -6.09 10.00 16.14
C PRO A 184 -5.64 11.01 15.07
N SER A 185 -4.34 11.03 14.76
CA SER A 185 -3.71 11.96 13.80
C SER A 185 -4.11 11.71 12.34
N LEU A 186 -5.36 11.98 12.01
CA LEU A 186 -5.86 11.96 10.63
C LEU A 186 -5.17 13.05 9.79
N PRO A 187 -4.96 12.82 8.47
CA PRO A 187 -4.55 13.86 7.56
C PRO A 187 -5.50 15.05 7.64
N ALA A 188 -4.95 16.25 7.82
CA ALA A 188 -5.76 17.44 8.09
C ALA A 188 -6.73 17.79 6.97
N HIS A 189 -6.50 17.27 5.75
CA HIS A 189 -7.34 17.50 4.58
C HIS A 189 -8.59 16.63 4.48
N LEU A 190 -8.63 15.50 5.20
CA LEU A 190 -9.76 14.57 5.15
C LEU A 190 -10.89 15.03 6.09
N ASP A 191 -12.12 14.95 5.60
CA ASP A 191 -13.31 15.20 6.42
C ASP A 191 -13.43 14.11 7.50
N PRO A 192 -13.45 14.48 8.79
CA PRO A 192 -13.71 13.52 9.87
C PRO A 192 -15.04 12.78 9.72
N GLY A 193 -16.07 13.40 9.10
CA GLY A 193 -17.36 12.77 8.84
C GLY A 193 -17.25 11.54 7.92
N MET A 194 -16.40 11.62 6.90
CA MET A 194 -16.10 10.49 5.99
C MET A 194 -15.50 9.30 6.74
N ILE A 195 -14.56 9.54 7.66
CA ILE A 195 -13.96 8.48 8.48
C ILE A 195 -15.00 7.86 9.43
N GLN A 196 -15.92 8.68 9.95
CA GLN A 196 -17.01 8.20 10.79
C GLN A 196 -18.00 7.32 10.03
N ALA A 197 -18.20 7.57 8.74
CA ALA A 197 -19.05 6.77 7.86
C ALA A 197 -18.44 5.41 7.47
N LEU A 198 -17.12 5.24 7.62
CA LEU A 198 -16.47 3.97 7.26
C LEU A 198 -17.02 2.81 8.11
N PRO A 199 -17.48 1.72 7.46
CA PRO A 199 -18.08 0.61 8.16
C PRO A 199 -17.01 -0.26 8.81
N ALA A 200 -17.39 -0.93 9.90
CA ALA A 200 -16.59 -1.92 10.60
C ALA A 200 -16.81 -3.34 10.05
N THR A 201 -17.07 -3.45 8.74
CA THR A 201 -17.41 -4.70 8.03
C THR A 201 -16.29 -5.13 7.08
N PRO A 202 -16.32 -6.38 6.59
CA PRO A 202 -15.43 -6.82 5.52
C PRO A 202 -15.71 -6.07 4.22
N GLY A 203 -14.66 -5.91 3.42
CA GLY A 203 -14.78 -5.41 2.05
C GLY A 203 -13.55 -4.71 1.54
N VAL A 204 -13.78 -3.86 0.54
CA VAL A 204 -12.73 -3.16 -0.21
C VAL A 204 -12.92 -1.65 -0.07
N TYR A 205 -11.84 -0.94 0.23
CA TYR A 205 -11.81 0.53 0.24
C TYR A 205 -10.91 1.04 -0.90
N LEU A 206 -11.28 2.20 -1.43
CA LEU A 206 -10.59 2.89 -2.50
C LEU A 206 -10.23 4.28 -2.00
N MET A 207 -8.96 4.64 -2.09
CA MET A 207 -8.46 5.95 -1.70
C MET A 207 -8.17 6.75 -2.95
N HIS A 208 -8.81 7.92 -3.05
CA HIS A 208 -8.78 8.80 -4.21
C HIS A 208 -7.99 10.07 -3.88
N GLY A 209 -7.30 10.58 -4.90
CA GLY A 209 -6.62 11.87 -4.82
C GLY A 209 -7.56 12.99 -5.23
N GLU A 210 -7.05 13.97 -5.96
CA GLU A 210 -7.88 15.04 -6.56
C GLU A 210 -8.67 14.56 -7.79
N ASN A 211 -8.27 13.44 -8.39
CA ASN A 211 -8.91 12.85 -9.54
C ASN A 211 -9.76 11.62 -9.16
N ASP A 212 -10.71 11.26 -10.01
CA ASP A 212 -11.58 10.08 -9.84
C ASP A 212 -10.85 8.73 -9.94
N LEU A 213 -9.61 8.72 -10.46
CA LEU A 213 -8.81 7.50 -10.50
C LEU A 213 -8.28 7.17 -9.09
N PRO A 214 -8.53 5.96 -8.56
CA PRO A 214 -8.06 5.59 -7.23
C PRO A 214 -6.52 5.58 -7.19
N LEU A 215 -5.96 6.21 -6.16
CA LEU A 215 -4.53 6.13 -5.85
C LEU A 215 -4.19 4.74 -5.33
N TYR A 216 -5.05 4.20 -4.48
CA TYR A 216 -4.87 2.90 -3.82
C TYR A 216 -6.19 2.19 -3.62
N ILE A 217 -6.17 0.86 -3.76
CA ILE A 217 -7.29 -0.02 -3.44
C ILE A 217 -6.78 -1.08 -2.47
N GLY A 218 -7.49 -1.29 -1.37
CA GLY A 218 -7.12 -2.28 -0.37
C GLY A 218 -8.32 -3.03 0.19
N LYS A 219 -8.10 -4.24 0.69
CA LYS A 219 -9.10 -5.06 1.38
C LYS A 219 -8.92 -5.14 2.89
N SER A 220 -9.99 -5.47 3.60
CA SER A 220 -9.97 -5.77 5.04
C SER A 220 -11.18 -6.60 5.47
N VAL A 221 -11.06 -7.31 6.58
CA VAL A 221 -12.21 -7.85 7.34
C VAL A 221 -12.90 -6.79 8.20
N ASN A 222 -12.24 -5.64 8.38
CA ASN A 222 -12.78 -4.46 9.04
C ASN A 222 -12.21 -3.22 8.33
N ILE A 223 -13.02 -2.60 7.46
CA ILE A 223 -12.57 -1.48 6.61
C ILE A 223 -12.09 -0.30 7.47
N ARG A 224 -12.90 0.13 8.45
CA ARG A 224 -12.59 1.29 9.30
C ARG A 224 -11.21 1.19 9.96
N SER A 225 -10.95 0.11 10.69
CA SER A 225 -9.68 -0.09 11.39
C SER A 225 -8.49 -0.11 10.42
N ARG A 226 -8.64 -0.74 9.25
CA ARG A 226 -7.57 -0.83 8.26
C ARG A 226 -7.27 0.53 7.64
N VAL A 227 -8.29 1.31 7.29
CA VAL A 227 -8.13 2.68 6.79
C VAL A 227 -7.42 3.54 7.85
N MET A 228 -7.85 3.47 9.11
CA MET A 228 -7.21 4.19 10.21
C MET A 228 -5.73 3.82 10.38
N SER A 229 -5.37 2.54 10.19
CA SER A 229 -3.97 2.10 10.30
C SER A 229 -3.04 2.78 9.29
N HIS A 230 -3.52 3.05 8.07
CA HIS A 230 -2.76 3.81 7.07
C HIS A 230 -2.47 5.24 7.51
N PHE A 231 -3.23 5.80 8.45
CA PHE A 231 -3.08 7.16 8.96
C PHE A 231 -2.39 7.25 10.33
N GLN A 232 -2.00 6.11 10.90
CA GLN A 232 -1.29 6.04 12.18
C GLN A 232 0.18 5.63 12.02
N ALA A 233 0.53 4.93 10.93
CA ALA A 233 1.85 4.35 10.69
C ALA A 233 2.81 5.26 9.85
N ASP A 234 2.41 6.50 9.58
CA ASP A 234 2.98 7.42 8.59
C ASP A 234 4.41 7.90 8.81
N HIS A 235 5.02 7.52 9.91
CA HIS A 235 6.40 7.86 10.23
C HIS A 235 7.37 6.71 9.93
N ARG A 236 6.87 5.57 9.45
CA ARG A 236 7.67 4.35 9.20
C ARG A 236 7.63 3.86 7.75
N ASP A 237 6.59 4.17 6.97
CA ASP A 237 6.47 3.74 5.56
C ASP A 237 6.19 4.92 4.60
N ASP A 238 7.14 5.18 3.69
CA ASP A 238 7.07 6.18 2.60
C ASP A 238 5.82 6.06 1.70
N ARG A 239 5.26 4.86 1.58
CA ARG A 239 4.05 4.63 0.80
C ARG A 239 2.82 5.11 1.54
N GLU A 240 2.71 4.79 2.82
CA GLU A 240 1.59 5.19 3.67
C GLU A 240 1.58 6.70 3.86
N MET A 241 2.76 7.32 4.06
CA MET A 241 2.87 8.79 4.12
C MET A 241 2.41 9.48 2.83
N ARG A 242 2.84 8.99 1.65
CA ARG A 242 2.39 9.54 0.36
C ARG A 242 0.90 9.36 0.14
N LEU A 243 0.38 8.19 0.51
CA LEU A 243 -1.05 7.92 0.43
C LEU A 243 -1.78 8.95 1.28
N ALA A 244 -1.44 9.05 2.55
CA ALA A 244 -2.08 9.93 3.50
C ALA A 244 -1.89 11.44 3.22
N GLN A 245 -0.87 11.86 2.48
CA GLN A 245 -0.74 13.25 1.98
C GLN A 245 -1.66 13.55 0.80
N GLN A 246 -1.96 12.55 -0.04
CA GLN A 246 -2.68 12.74 -1.31
C GLN A 246 -4.15 12.35 -1.23
N VAL A 247 -4.57 11.51 -0.28
CA VAL A 247 -5.96 11.04 -0.19
C VAL A 247 -6.90 12.21 0.08
N ARG A 248 -7.76 12.57 -0.87
CA ARG A 248 -8.84 13.56 -0.65
C ARG A 248 -10.16 12.90 -0.30
N HIS A 249 -10.38 11.68 -0.80
CA HIS A 249 -11.65 10.98 -0.69
C HIS A 249 -11.45 9.46 -0.52
N ILE A 250 -12.39 8.81 0.17
CA ILE A 250 -12.36 7.37 0.42
C ILE A 250 -13.73 6.78 0.09
N ASP A 251 -13.76 5.90 -0.92
CA ASP A 251 -14.91 5.05 -1.23
C ASP A 251 -14.75 3.67 -0.60
N TRP A 252 -15.86 2.96 -0.44
CA TRP A 252 -15.83 1.57 -0.01
C TRP A 252 -16.94 0.74 -0.65
N ARG A 253 -16.73 -0.58 -0.62
CA ARG A 253 -17.70 -1.60 -1.01
C ARG A 253 -17.63 -2.72 0.02
N GLU A 254 -18.74 -2.91 0.72
CA GLU A 254 -18.88 -3.97 1.71
C GLU A 254 -18.97 -5.33 1.02
N THR A 255 -18.45 -6.36 1.67
CA THR A 255 -18.59 -7.75 1.27
C THR A 255 -19.02 -8.56 2.49
N ALA A 256 -19.60 -9.75 2.26
CA ALA A 256 -20.02 -10.59 3.36
C ALA A 256 -18.81 -11.11 4.17
N GLY A 257 -17.68 -11.42 3.53
CA GLY A 257 -16.49 -11.92 4.22
C GLY A 257 -15.17 -11.61 3.52
N ASP A 258 -14.10 -12.29 3.97
CA ASP A 258 -12.74 -12.09 3.48
C ASP A 258 -12.54 -12.66 2.06
N LEU A 259 -13.27 -13.72 1.69
CA LEU A 259 -13.17 -14.28 0.33
C LEU A 259 -13.69 -13.26 -0.67
N GLY A 260 -14.90 -12.74 -0.45
CA GLY A 260 -15.49 -11.71 -1.28
C GLY A 260 -14.62 -10.45 -1.34
N ALA A 261 -14.06 -10.02 -0.20
CA ALA A 261 -13.18 -8.85 -0.16
C ALA A 261 -11.93 -9.04 -1.03
N GLN A 262 -11.32 -10.23 -1.01
CA GLN A 262 -10.11 -10.53 -1.78
C GLN A 262 -10.38 -10.69 -3.28
N LEU A 263 -11.46 -11.36 -3.66
CA LEU A 263 -11.87 -11.48 -5.06
C LEU A 263 -12.22 -10.10 -5.63
N LEU A 264 -12.95 -9.28 -4.87
CA LEU A 264 -13.33 -7.93 -5.28
C LEU A 264 -12.11 -7.01 -5.42
N GLU A 265 -11.16 -7.06 -4.48
CA GLU A 265 -9.92 -6.28 -4.53
C GLU A 265 -9.09 -6.63 -5.76
N ALA A 266 -8.85 -7.92 -6.01
CA ALA A 266 -8.08 -8.38 -7.16
C ALA A 266 -8.70 -7.89 -8.48
N ARG A 267 -10.03 -8.01 -8.61
CA ARG A 267 -10.78 -7.53 -9.78
C ARG A 267 -10.68 -6.01 -9.95
N LEU A 268 -10.88 -5.24 -8.87
CA LEU A 268 -10.86 -3.78 -8.92
C LEU A 268 -9.47 -3.22 -9.22
N ILE A 269 -8.40 -3.79 -8.65
CA ILE A 269 -7.03 -3.37 -8.96
C ILE A 269 -6.71 -3.62 -10.44
N LYS A 270 -7.12 -4.76 -10.99
CA LYS A 270 -6.89 -5.08 -12.41
C LYS A 270 -7.68 -4.18 -13.35
N LYS A 271 -8.91 -3.85 -12.99
CA LYS A 271 -9.79 -2.96 -13.78
C LYS A 271 -9.36 -1.49 -13.70
N ARG A 272 -8.97 -1.00 -12.53
CA ARG A 272 -8.73 0.44 -12.26
C ARG A 272 -7.26 0.83 -12.29
N GLN A 273 -6.33 -0.12 -12.19
CA GLN A 273 -4.88 0.09 -12.25
C GLN A 273 -4.32 1.19 -11.32
N PRO A 274 -4.72 1.24 -10.04
CA PRO A 274 -4.37 2.33 -9.11
C PRO A 274 -2.86 2.51 -8.94
N ILE A 275 -2.36 3.75 -9.02
CA ILE A 275 -0.92 4.02 -9.16
C ILE A 275 -0.06 3.53 -7.99
N LEU A 276 -0.60 3.52 -6.76
CA LEU A 276 0.13 3.14 -5.56
C LEU A 276 0.01 1.66 -5.21
N ASN A 277 -0.85 0.87 -5.87
CA ASN A 277 -0.76 -0.59 -5.76
C ASN A 277 0.50 -1.06 -6.51
N ARG A 278 1.29 -1.95 -5.91
CA ARG A 278 2.42 -2.60 -6.60
C ARG A 278 2.06 -4.03 -7.02
N ARG A 279 1.38 -4.74 -6.13
CA ARG A 279 0.84 -6.09 -6.35
C ARG A 279 -0.48 -6.01 -7.12
N LEU A 280 -0.83 -7.09 -7.84
CA LEU A 280 -2.10 -7.27 -8.56
C LEU A 280 -2.35 -6.36 -9.78
N ARG A 281 -1.66 -5.22 -9.92
CA ARG A 281 -1.76 -4.35 -11.11
C ARG A 281 -1.32 -5.03 -12.39
N ARG A 282 -0.15 -5.67 -12.34
CA ARG A 282 0.38 -6.40 -13.47
C ARG A 282 -0.32 -7.75 -13.55
N SER A 283 -1.27 -7.87 -14.46
CA SER A 283 -1.54 -9.15 -15.11
C SER A 283 -0.35 -9.47 -16.00
N GLY A 284 0.78 -9.85 -15.39
CA GLY A 284 1.94 -10.29 -16.16
C GLY A 284 1.53 -11.47 -17.02
N ARG A 285 2.04 -11.55 -18.26
CA ARG A 285 1.88 -12.73 -19.12
C ARG A 285 2.32 -13.96 -18.35
N LEU A 286 1.35 -14.70 -17.83
CA LEU A 286 1.61 -15.96 -17.18
C LEU A 286 2.00 -16.95 -18.25
N VAL A 287 3.00 -17.76 -17.95
CA VAL A 287 3.43 -18.84 -18.83
C VAL A 287 3.45 -20.12 -18.04
N GLY A 288 3.16 -21.22 -18.72
CA GLY A 288 3.28 -22.55 -18.17
C GLY A 288 3.78 -23.51 -19.22
N TRP A 289 3.95 -24.76 -18.83
CA TRP A 289 4.36 -25.83 -19.72
C TRP A 289 3.15 -26.61 -20.20
N SER A 290 3.07 -26.89 -21.50
CA SER A 290 2.18 -27.89 -22.08
C SER A 290 3.04 -28.99 -22.68
N TRP A 291 2.61 -30.25 -22.54
CA TRP A 291 3.28 -31.38 -23.17
C TRP A 291 2.26 -32.34 -23.76
N PRO A 292 1.71 -32.04 -24.95
CA PRO A 292 0.80 -32.94 -25.65
C PRO A 292 1.45 -34.32 -25.90
N MET A 293 0.63 -35.38 -26.03
CA MET A 293 1.14 -36.73 -26.35
C MET A 293 1.89 -36.78 -27.67
N THR A 294 1.52 -35.91 -28.62
CA THR A 294 2.17 -35.78 -29.94
C THR A 294 3.49 -35.02 -29.90
N ALA A 295 3.77 -34.27 -28.82
CA ALA A 295 4.97 -33.45 -28.71
C ALA A 295 6.15 -34.23 -28.11
N SER A 296 7.32 -34.07 -28.72
CA SER A 296 8.56 -34.73 -28.29
C SER A 296 9.18 -34.14 -27.04
N ARG A 297 8.76 -32.93 -26.62
CA ARG A 297 9.29 -32.19 -25.48
C ARG A 297 8.24 -31.21 -24.94
N PRO A 298 8.41 -30.68 -23.71
CA PRO A 298 7.48 -29.68 -23.18
C PRO A 298 7.65 -28.35 -23.91
N GLU A 299 6.53 -27.66 -24.12
CA GLU A 299 6.45 -26.39 -24.82
C GLU A 299 5.88 -25.31 -23.88
N LEU A 300 6.35 -24.08 -24.04
CA LEU A 300 5.85 -22.95 -23.26
C LEU A 300 4.60 -22.38 -23.90
N CYS A 301 3.50 -22.33 -23.15
CA CYS A 301 2.25 -21.70 -23.54
C CYS A 301 1.99 -20.45 -22.67
N GLN A 302 1.31 -19.45 -23.24
CA GLN A 302 0.84 -18.28 -22.49
C GLN A 302 -0.53 -18.58 -21.88
N ALA A 303 -0.75 -18.17 -20.63
CA ALA A 303 -1.99 -18.44 -19.90
C ALA A 303 -3.04 -17.32 -20.03
N ASP A 304 -2.68 -16.17 -20.62
CA ASP A 304 -3.55 -15.00 -20.78
C ASP A 304 -4.62 -15.16 -21.87
N THR A 305 -4.49 -16.18 -22.72
CA THR A 305 -5.49 -16.55 -23.75
C THR A 305 -6.32 -17.78 -23.39
N LEU A 306 -6.07 -18.42 -22.25
CA LEU A 306 -6.68 -19.71 -21.93
C LEU A 306 -8.04 -19.57 -21.25
N THR A 307 -8.96 -20.42 -21.68
CA THR A 307 -10.17 -20.78 -20.94
C THR A 307 -9.80 -21.70 -19.77
N GLY A 308 -10.66 -21.79 -18.75
CA GLY A 308 -10.35 -22.54 -17.52
C GLY A 308 -9.98 -24.01 -17.77
N GLN A 309 -10.62 -24.66 -18.74
CA GLN A 309 -10.36 -26.06 -19.11
C GLN A 309 -8.99 -26.23 -19.81
N GLU A 310 -8.57 -25.25 -20.62
CA GLU A 310 -7.24 -25.26 -21.24
C GLU A 310 -6.14 -25.00 -20.20
N ALA A 311 -6.43 -24.16 -19.21
CA ALA A 311 -5.52 -23.90 -18.09
C ALA A 311 -5.25 -25.17 -17.27
N GLU A 312 -6.19 -26.09 -17.13
CA GLU A 312 -5.98 -27.37 -16.42
C GLU A 312 -4.94 -28.28 -17.07
N SER A 313 -4.76 -28.19 -18.39
CA SER A 313 -3.72 -28.93 -19.11
C SER A 313 -2.32 -28.35 -18.93
N MET A 314 -2.21 -27.17 -18.31
CA MET A 314 -0.96 -26.45 -18.09
C MET A 314 -0.26 -26.94 -16.82
N MET A 315 1.04 -27.20 -16.95
CA MET A 315 1.94 -27.57 -15.87
C MET A 315 2.71 -26.34 -15.39
N GLY A 316 2.32 -25.87 -14.20
CA GLY A 316 2.89 -24.72 -13.53
C GLY A 316 2.40 -23.38 -14.07
N LEU A 317 2.35 -22.39 -13.18
CA LEU A 317 2.02 -21.00 -13.52
C LEU A 317 3.14 -20.07 -13.08
N PHE A 318 3.86 -19.55 -14.06
CA PHE A 318 5.06 -18.74 -13.84
C PHE A 318 4.85 -17.31 -14.30
N ARG A 319 5.45 -16.36 -13.59
CA ARG A 319 5.35 -14.92 -13.87
C ARG A 319 6.21 -14.47 -15.05
N SER A 320 7.12 -15.33 -15.50
CA SER A 320 7.99 -15.09 -16.63
C SER A 320 8.48 -16.39 -17.25
N THR A 321 8.88 -16.35 -18.52
CA THR A 321 9.54 -17.48 -19.21
C THR A 321 10.83 -17.91 -18.52
N ARG A 322 11.52 -16.97 -17.86
CA ARG A 322 12.72 -17.25 -17.07
C ARG A 322 12.39 -18.15 -15.89
N ASP A 323 11.35 -17.81 -15.12
CA ASP A 323 10.93 -18.60 -13.95
C ASP A 323 10.46 -20.00 -14.36
N ALA A 324 9.70 -20.11 -15.46
CA ALA A 324 9.26 -21.40 -15.99
C ALA A 324 10.43 -22.30 -16.39
N ARG A 325 11.44 -21.74 -17.07
CA ARG A 325 12.66 -22.48 -17.43
C ARG A 325 13.49 -22.84 -16.21
N GLN A 326 13.61 -21.95 -15.23
CA GLN A 326 14.31 -22.23 -13.96
C GLN A 326 13.67 -23.41 -13.22
N ALA A 327 12.34 -23.45 -13.15
CA ALA A 327 11.62 -24.57 -12.53
C ALA A 327 11.86 -25.89 -13.28
N LEU A 328 11.82 -25.89 -14.62
CA LEU A 328 12.13 -27.08 -15.41
C LEU A 328 13.59 -27.51 -15.26
N HIS A 329 14.53 -26.56 -15.13
CA HIS A 329 15.93 -26.86 -14.80
C HIS A 329 16.08 -27.54 -13.44
N GLN A 330 15.36 -27.07 -12.42
CA GLN A 330 15.39 -27.67 -11.10
C GLN A 330 14.83 -29.09 -11.12
N ILE A 331 13.67 -29.30 -11.76
CA ILE A 331 13.09 -30.63 -11.96
C ILE A 331 14.10 -31.55 -12.67
N ALA A 332 14.78 -31.04 -13.70
CA ALA A 332 15.76 -31.83 -14.42
C ALA A 332 16.96 -32.23 -13.56
N ALA A 333 17.43 -31.34 -12.70
CA ALA A 333 18.49 -31.64 -11.76
C ALA A 333 18.05 -32.70 -10.74
N ASP A 334 16.88 -32.53 -10.13
CA ASP A 334 16.37 -33.42 -9.08
C ASP A 334 16.05 -34.83 -9.60
N GLN A 335 15.60 -34.93 -10.85
CA GLN A 335 15.17 -36.19 -11.47
C GLN A 335 16.22 -36.79 -12.41
N GLY A 336 17.42 -36.20 -12.48
CA GLY A 336 18.50 -36.64 -13.37
C GLY A 336 18.12 -36.64 -14.86
N LEU A 337 17.31 -35.67 -15.29
CA LEU A 337 16.78 -35.59 -16.66
C LEU A 337 17.76 -34.86 -17.59
N CYS A 338 17.73 -35.26 -18.86
CA CYS A 338 18.50 -34.61 -19.91
C CYS A 338 17.94 -33.23 -20.30
N LEU A 339 18.70 -32.16 -20.02
CA LEU A 339 18.35 -30.79 -20.41
C LEU A 339 18.17 -30.61 -21.92
N ARG A 340 18.93 -31.34 -22.74
CA ARG A 340 18.84 -31.30 -24.20
C ARG A 340 17.51 -31.85 -24.72
N LEU A 341 17.06 -33.00 -24.19
CA LEU A 341 15.78 -33.60 -24.57
C LEU A 341 14.59 -32.76 -24.09
N LEU A 342 14.74 -32.07 -22.95
CA LEU A 342 13.75 -31.11 -22.45
C LEU A 342 13.78 -29.76 -23.22
N GLY A 343 14.67 -29.59 -24.19
CA GLY A 343 14.78 -28.34 -24.97
C GLY A 343 15.41 -27.16 -24.24
N LEU A 344 16.03 -27.38 -23.09
CA LEU A 344 16.73 -26.37 -22.30
C LEU A 344 18.19 -26.14 -22.74
N GLU A 345 18.77 -27.10 -23.47
CA GLU A 345 20.13 -27.06 -24.00
C GLU A 345 20.14 -27.35 -25.50
N LYS A 346 20.96 -26.62 -26.27
CA LYS A 346 21.16 -26.85 -27.71
C LYS A 346 22.44 -27.65 -27.94
N GLY A 347 22.47 -28.52 -28.95
CA GLY A 347 23.69 -29.23 -29.36
C GLY A 347 23.45 -30.66 -29.86
N ARG A 348 24.54 -31.33 -30.27
CA ARG A 348 24.58 -32.76 -30.65
C ARG A 348 25.49 -33.52 -29.69
N GLY A 349 25.17 -34.78 -29.36
CA GLY A 349 25.97 -35.62 -28.46
C GLY A 349 25.54 -35.54 -26.97
N ALA A 350 26.48 -35.78 -26.06
CA ALA A 350 26.25 -35.80 -24.62
C ALA A 350 25.88 -34.40 -24.09
N CYS A 351 24.81 -34.29 -23.29
CA CYS A 351 24.46 -33.03 -22.65
C CYS A 351 25.44 -32.68 -21.53
N PHE A 352 25.55 -31.38 -21.22
CA PHE A 352 26.43 -30.89 -20.15
C PHE A 352 26.16 -31.56 -18.79
N ALA A 353 24.89 -31.77 -18.45
CA ALA A 353 24.50 -32.46 -17.22
C ALA A 353 25.00 -33.92 -17.16
N SER A 354 25.09 -34.62 -18.30
CA SER A 354 25.61 -35.99 -18.37
C SER A 354 27.12 -36.02 -18.17
N GLN A 355 27.86 -35.02 -18.69
CA GLN A 355 29.30 -34.88 -18.47
C GLN A 355 29.64 -34.67 -16.98
N LEU A 356 28.73 -34.06 -16.23
CA LEU A 356 28.85 -33.84 -14.79
C LEU A 356 28.25 -34.99 -13.94
N GLY A 357 27.79 -36.09 -14.54
CA GLY A 357 27.16 -37.21 -13.82
C GLY A 357 25.79 -36.89 -13.21
N ARG A 358 25.14 -35.79 -13.62
CA ARG A 358 23.84 -35.32 -13.11
C ARG A 358 22.67 -35.68 -14.03
N CYS A 359 22.92 -36.42 -15.11
CA CYS A 359 21.90 -36.91 -16.04
C CYS A 359 22.17 -38.37 -16.35
N ARG A 360 21.09 -39.18 -16.43
CA ARG A 360 21.14 -40.63 -16.70
C ARG A 360 21.47 -41.01 -18.15
N GLY A 361 21.78 -40.05 -19.01
CA GLY A 361 22.39 -40.34 -20.32
C GLY A 361 21.42 -40.73 -21.43
N ALA A 362 20.10 -40.45 -21.34
CA ALA A 362 19.14 -40.72 -22.42
C ALA A 362 19.54 -40.14 -23.79
N CYS A 363 20.27 -39.02 -23.77
CA CYS A 363 20.79 -38.38 -24.99
C CYS A 363 21.96 -39.13 -25.68
N ARG A 364 22.51 -40.16 -25.03
CA ARG A 364 23.61 -41.03 -25.49
C ARG A 364 23.18 -42.49 -25.65
N GLY A 365 21.95 -42.83 -25.27
CA GLY A 365 21.45 -44.21 -25.29
C GLY A 365 21.66 -44.99 -23.99
N ASP A 366 22.25 -44.38 -22.95
CA ASP A 366 22.46 -45.04 -21.65
C ASP A 366 21.14 -45.27 -20.88
N GLU A 367 20.09 -44.52 -21.24
CA GLU A 367 18.73 -44.65 -20.73
C GLU A 367 17.74 -44.67 -21.92
N PRO A 368 16.73 -45.57 -21.93
CA PRO A 368 15.68 -45.54 -22.94
C PRO A 368 14.90 -44.22 -22.95
N LEU A 369 14.65 -43.66 -24.14
CA LEU A 369 13.94 -42.39 -24.29
C LEU A 369 12.54 -42.41 -23.65
N ALA A 370 11.85 -43.56 -23.71
CA ALA A 370 10.54 -43.73 -23.12
C ALA A 370 10.56 -43.56 -21.59
N GLU A 371 11.55 -44.15 -20.91
CA GLU A 371 11.71 -44.05 -19.44
C GLU A 371 12.10 -42.62 -19.02
N HIS A 372 12.98 -41.97 -19.78
CA HIS A 372 13.31 -40.55 -19.58
C HIS A 372 12.07 -39.67 -19.72
N THR A 373 11.28 -39.88 -20.77
CA THR A 373 10.08 -39.10 -21.08
C THR A 373 9.00 -39.32 -20.02
N ALA A 374 8.75 -40.56 -19.60
CA ALA A 374 7.79 -40.88 -18.56
C ALA A 374 8.15 -40.18 -17.23
N ARG A 375 9.42 -40.30 -16.79
CA ARG A 375 9.89 -39.62 -15.57
C ARG A 375 9.80 -38.10 -15.67
N ALA A 376 10.11 -37.54 -16.83
CA ALA A 376 9.97 -36.10 -17.06
C ALA A 376 8.50 -35.67 -16.96
N ARG A 377 7.58 -36.38 -17.63
CA ARG A 377 6.15 -36.09 -17.58
C ARG A 377 5.59 -36.21 -16.17
N ASP A 378 5.93 -37.26 -15.43
CA ASP A 378 5.51 -37.43 -14.03
C ASP A 378 6.00 -36.30 -13.14
N ALA A 379 7.23 -35.83 -13.36
CA ALA A 379 7.79 -34.73 -12.58
C ALA A 379 7.15 -33.37 -12.91
N LEU A 380 6.88 -33.09 -14.19
CA LEU A 380 6.16 -31.87 -14.58
C LEU A 380 4.68 -31.91 -14.18
N ALA A 381 4.03 -33.08 -14.21
CA ALA A 381 2.64 -33.23 -13.81
C ALA A 381 2.40 -32.81 -12.35
N ARG A 382 3.43 -32.88 -11.48
CA ARG A 382 3.35 -32.36 -10.11
C ARG A 382 3.19 -30.84 -10.03
N LEU A 383 3.49 -30.12 -11.11
CA LEU A 383 3.26 -28.68 -11.22
C LEU A 383 1.88 -28.35 -11.77
N GLN A 384 1.10 -29.34 -12.20
CA GLN A 384 -0.22 -29.13 -12.81
C GLN A 384 -1.13 -28.35 -11.85
N ILE A 385 -1.88 -27.40 -12.41
CA ILE A 385 -2.96 -26.74 -11.68
C ILE A 385 -3.91 -27.84 -11.19
N HIS A 386 -4.37 -27.74 -9.94
CA HIS A 386 -5.34 -28.69 -9.42
C HIS A 386 -6.52 -28.84 -10.37
N HIS A 387 -6.83 -30.08 -10.75
CA HIS A 387 -8.01 -30.38 -11.56
C HIS A 387 -9.25 -29.78 -10.90
N TRP A 388 -10.21 -29.32 -11.71
CA TRP A 388 -11.50 -28.87 -11.19
C TRP A 388 -12.28 -30.09 -10.69
N PRO A 389 -12.51 -30.24 -9.37
CA PRO A 389 -13.08 -31.46 -8.79
C PRO A 389 -14.61 -31.53 -8.90
N TRP A 390 -15.28 -30.47 -9.37
CA TRP A 390 -16.74 -30.39 -9.41
C TRP A 390 -17.27 -30.71 -10.81
N GLU A 391 -18.33 -31.52 -10.89
CA GLU A 391 -18.98 -31.88 -12.16
C GLU A 391 -19.58 -30.67 -12.87
N GLY A 392 -19.91 -29.59 -12.14
CA GLY A 392 -20.47 -28.36 -12.67
C GLY A 392 -19.77 -27.11 -12.13
N ARG A 393 -20.51 -26.01 -12.09
CA ARG A 393 -20.04 -24.76 -11.47
C ARG A 393 -20.13 -24.84 -9.96
N LEU A 394 -19.31 -24.09 -9.26
CA LEU A 394 -19.32 -24.01 -7.81
C LEU A 394 -19.85 -22.64 -7.37
N ALA A 395 -20.95 -22.64 -6.62
CA ALA A 395 -21.40 -21.50 -5.85
C ALA A 395 -20.81 -21.59 -4.44
N ILE A 396 -20.03 -20.58 -4.07
CA ILE A 396 -19.37 -20.46 -2.77
C ILE A 396 -20.09 -19.38 -1.96
N GLY A 397 -20.84 -19.79 -0.95
CA GLY A 397 -21.47 -18.92 0.02
C GLY A 397 -20.51 -18.59 1.17
N GLU A 398 -20.41 -17.32 1.54
CA GLU A 398 -19.77 -16.86 2.77
C GLU A 398 -20.78 -16.09 3.63
N ARG A 399 -20.62 -16.18 4.95
CA ARG A 399 -21.43 -15.45 5.91
C ARG A 399 -20.56 -14.52 6.76
N GLY A 400 -20.97 -13.26 6.82
CA GLY A 400 -20.29 -12.23 7.59
C GLY A 400 -20.59 -12.26 9.07
N PRO A 401 -19.78 -11.54 9.88
CA PRO A 401 -19.99 -11.43 11.34
C PRO A 401 -21.34 -10.82 11.72
N THR A 402 -21.90 -9.97 10.84
CA THR A 402 -23.19 -9.28 11.03
C THR A 402 -24.37 -10.04 10.42
N GLY A 403 -24.16 -11.27 9.94
CA GLY A 403 -25.19 -12.09 9.28
C GLY A 403 -25.37 -11.82 7.79
N ALA A 404 -24.64 -10.85 7.22
CA ALA A 404 -24.60 -10.62 5.77
C ALA A 404 -24.18 -11.90 5.02
N GLN A 405 -24.80 -12.16 3.87
CA GLN A 405 -24.48 -13.30 3.02
C GLN A 405 -23.93 -12.83 1.70
N GLY A 406 -22.94 -13.55 1.18
CA GLY A 406 -22.35 -13.30 -0.12
C GLY A 406 -22.14 -14.63 -0.83
N TRP A 407 -22.46 -14.67 -2.11
CA TRP A 407 -22.32 -15.85 -2.96
C TRP A 407 -21.41 -15.53 -4.13
N HIS A 408 -20.49 -16.42 -4.43
CA HIS A 408 -19.51 -16.27 -5.50
C HIS A 408 -19.61 -17.45 -6.46
N LEU A 409 -19.83 -17.17 -7.74
CA LEU A 409 -19.89 -18.22 -8.77
C LEU A 409 -18.50 -18.43 -9.36
N VAL A 410 -18.05 -19.68 -9.38
CA VAL A 410 -16.74 -20.09 -9.89
C VAL A 410 -16.92 -21.27 -10.83
N ASP A 411 -16.20 -21.28 -11.95
CA ASP A 411 -16.15 -22.42 -12.87
C ASP A 411 -14.72 -22.57 -13.39
N HIS A 412 -14.17 -23.78 -13.35
CA HIS A 412 -12.78 -24.07 -13.75
C HIS A 412 -11.76 -23.05 -13.17
N TRP A 413 -11.89 -22.76 -11.88
CA TRP A 413 -11.09 -21.77 -11.14
C TRP A 413 -11.20 -20.31 -11.61
N CYS A 414 -12.12 -20.01 -12.52
CA CYS A 414 -12.46 -18.67 -12.96
C CYS A 414 -13.60 -18.12 -12.10
N HIS A 415 -13.40 -16.94 -11.52
CA HIS A 415 -14.47 -16.22 -10.82
C HIS A 415 -15.39 -15.53 -11.83
N LEU A 416 -16.66 -15.93 -11.88
CA LEU A 416 -17.65 -15.42 -12.84
C LEU A 416 -18.38 -14.18 -12.30
N GLY A 417 -18.52 -14.08 -10.99
CA GLY A 417 -19.14 -12.93 -10.35
C GLY A 417 -19.62 -13.21 -8.93
N SER A 418 -20.36 -12.26 -8.36
CA SER A 418 -20.86 -12.36 -6.98
C SER A 418 -22.24 -11.74 -6.83
N ALA A 419 -23.03 -12.27 -5.91
CA ALA A 419 -24.37 -11.81 -5.58
C ALA A 419 -24.63 -11.95 -4.07
N ASP A 420 -25.64 -11.26 -3.57
CA ASP A 420 -26.01 -11.31 -2.15
C ASP A 420 -26.85 -12.57 -1.79
N SER A 421 -27.28 -13.32 -2.81
CA SER A 421 -28.04 -14.56 -2.63
C SER A 421 -27.66 -15.61 -3.69
N LEU A 422 -27.88 -16.89 -3.37
CA LEU A 422 -27.67 -18.00 -4.30
C LEU A 422 -28.54 -17.85 -5.55
N ALA A 423 -29.80 -17.42 -5.40
CA ALA A 423 -30.71 -17.16 -6.50
C ALA A 423 -30.22 -16.02 -7.40
N GLY A 424 -29.49 -15.04 -6.87
CA GLY A 424 -28.92 -13.94 -7.65
C GLY A 424 -27.80 -14.38 -8.60
N LEU A 425 -27.23 -15.58 -8.44
CA LEU A 425 -26.16 -16.08 -9.32
C LEU A 425 -26.67 -16.50 -10.71
N THR A 426 -27.97 -16.69 -10.91
CA THR A 426 -28.51 -17.04 -12.24
C THR A 426 -28.25 -15.96 -13.28
N ALA A 427 -28.20 -14.68 -12.88
CA ALA A 427 -27.84 -13.57 -13.78
C ALA A 427 -26.38 -13.65 -14.29
N LEU A 428 -25.55 -14.49 -13.67
CA LEU A 428 -24.15 -14.71 -14.01
C LEU A 428 -23.93 -16.06 -14.71
N ALA A 429 -25.00 -16.77 -15.08
CA ALA A 429 -24.92 -18.10 -15.68
C ALA A 429 -24.29 -18.08 -17.09
N GLU A 430 -24.35 -16.97 -17.81
CA GLU A 430 -23.79 -16.86 -19.16
C GLU A 430 -22.38 -16.23 -19.19
N GLU A 431 -21.88 -15.75 -18.05
CA GLU A 431 -20.58 -15.07 -17.97
C GLU A 431 -19.42 -16.04 -18.19
N LYS A 432 -18.57 -15.74 -19.18
CA LYS A 432 -17.33 -16.50 -19.43
C LYS A 432 -16.18 -15.87 -18.65
N GLY A 433 -15.81 -16.53 -17.55
CA GLY A 433 -14.70 -16.11 -16.72
C GLY A 433 -13.35 -16.29 -17.42
N ARG A 434 -12.40 -15.40 -17.13
CA ARG A 434 -11.01 -15.56 -17.55
C ARG A 434 -10.19 -16.11 -16.40
N PHE A 435 -9.29 -17.03 -16.73
CA PHE A 435 -8.39 -17.58 -15.72
C PHE A 435 -7.45 -16.48 -15.20
N ASP A 436 -7.33 -16.41 -13.88
CA ASP A 436 -6.47 -15.45 -13.21
C ASP A 436 -5.73 -16.11 -12.05
N VAL A 437 -4.40 -16.02 -12.04
CA VAL A 437 -3.59 -16.71 -11.03
C VAL A 437 -3.83 -16.22 -9.61
N ASP A 438 -4.15 -14.93 -9.43
CA ASP A 438 -4.37 -14.38 -8.10
C ASP A 438 -5.72 -14.87 -7.59
N THR A 439 -6.75 -14.86 -8.43
CA THR A 439 -8.05 -15.49 -8.17
C THR A 439 -7.88 -16.99 -7.84
N TYR A 440 -7.15 -17.74 -8.66
CA TYR A 440 -6.87 -19.17 -8.42
C TYR A 440 -6.22 -19.40 -7.05
N ARG A 441 -5.17 -18.61 -6.72
CA ARG A 441 -4.50 -18.71 -5.41
C ARG A 441 -5.41 -18.34 -4.25
N ILE A 442 -6.27 -17.33 -4.41
CA ILE A 442 -7.28 -16.96 -3.42
C ILE A 442 -8.21 -18.16 -3.21
N LEU A 443 -8.80 -18.70 -4.27
CA LEU A 443 -9.74 -19.81 -4.23
C LEU A 443 -9.12 -21.06 -3.58
N ARG A 444 -7.94 -21.49 -4.02
CA ARG A 444 -7.21 -22.63 -3.42
C ARG A 444 -7.00 -22.45 -1.92
N ARG A 445 -6.53 -21.27 -1.50
CA ARG A 445 -6.29 -21.04 -0.06
C ARG A 445 -7.57 -21.18 0.77
N PHE A 446 -8.72 -20.75 0.25
CA PHE A 446 -10.00 -20.83 0.96
C PHE A 446 -10.66 -22.21 0.87
N LEU A 447 -10.49 -22.92 -0.23
CA LEU A 447 -11.11 -24.23 -0.47
C LEU A 447 -10.28 -25.40 0.12
N ASP A 448 -8.95 -25.26 0.18
CA ASP A 448 -8.04 -26.31 0.68
C ASP A 448 -7.46 -26.02 2.08
N GLY A 449 -7.68 -24.82 2.63
CA GLY A 449 -7.03 -24.34 3.85
C GLY A 449 -7.99 -23.97 4.98
N GLU A 450 -7.45 -23.27 5.99
CA GLU A 450 -8.19 -22.75 7.15
C GLU A 450 -9.22 -21.70 6.73
N GLY A 451 -10.43 -22.15 6.44
CA GLY A 451 -11.54 -21.29 5.97
C GLY A 451 -12.68 -22.06 5.33
N ALA A 452 -12.43 -23.29 4.85
CA ALA A 452 -13.44 -24.12 4.20
C ALA A 452 -14.69 -24.35 5.07
N ASP A 453 -14.50 -24.56 6.38
CA ASP A 453 -15.60 -24.82 7.34
C ASP A 453 -16.57 -23.64 7.50
N ARG A 454 -16.17 -22.43 7.08
CA ARG A 454 -16.99 -21.21 7.15
C ARG A 454 -17.69 -20.88 5.84
N LEU A 455 -17.48 -21.70 4.81
CA LEU A 455 -18.05 -21.53 3.48
C LEU A 455 -19.16 -22.56 3.26
N THR A 456 -20.22 -22.15 2.58
CA THR A 456 -21.25 -23.06 2.07
C THR A 456 -20.96 -23.34 0.61
N LEU A 457 -20.77 -24.60 0.25
CA LEU A 457 -20.46 -25.00 -1.12
C LEU A 457 -21.68 -25.65 -1.77
N VAL A 458 -22.11 -25.12 -2.92
CA VAL A 458 -23.23 -25.66 -3.70
C VAL A 458 -22.77 -25.87 -5.13
N THR A 459 -22.85 -27.11 -5.62
CA THR A 459 -22.57 -27.40 -7.04
C THR A 459 -23.81 -27.10 -7.86
N LEU A 460 -23.64 -26.33 -8.94
CA LEU A 460 -24.68 -25.96 -9.89
C LEU A 460 -24.40 -26.61 -11.24
N PRO A 461 -25.42 -27.07 -11.98
CA PRO A 461 -25.23 -27.61 -13.31
C PRO A 461 -24.67 -26.52 -14.24
N ARG A 462 -23.83 -26.90 -15.20
CA ARG A 462 -23.52 -26.02 -16.34
C ARG A 462 -24.81 -25.95 -17.17
N GLN A 463 -25.37 -24.75 -17.36
CA GLN A 463 -26.39 -24.60 -18.40
C GLN A 463 -25.74 -25.00 -19.72
N ALA A 464 -26.40 -25.86 -20.50
CA ALA A 464 -25.89 -26.27 -21.80
C ALA A 464 -25.63 -25.02 -22.63
N ASP A 465 -24.40 -24.90 -23.17
CA ASP A 465 -24.10 -23.91 -24.20
C ASP A 465 -25.12 -24.10 -25.33
N ALA A 466 -26.06 -23.17 -25.46
CA ALA A 466 -27.05 -23.14 -26.53
C ALA A 466 -26.42 -22.60 -27.83
#